data_AF-A0A9X8DTW5-F1
#
_entry.id   AF-A0A9X8DTW5-F1
#
_cell.length_a   1.000
_cell.length_b   1.000
_cell.length_c   1.000
_cell.angle_alpha   90.00
_cell.angle_beta   90.00
_cell.angle_gamma   90.00
#
_symmetry.space_group_name_H-M   'P 1'
#
loop_
_entity.id
_entity.type
_entity.pdbx_description
1 polymer ?
#
loop_
_entity_poly.entity_id
_entity_poly.type
_entity_poly.pdbx_seq_one_letter_code
_entity_poly.pdbx_strand_id
1 'polypeptide(L)'
;MTLLELTAQVVGQSCDIEDILSCIPFLSKEASTRIWRHMKPARLRDLEILVMNAAPDTAVLDEFEQQWEAWTVADASVVFDGHESSRYFGNEGVFIGSSSLVPPRPFRALYWERVFRVMLATTTTTTTTTPMHLFQNVVYEVKVRGNELTTDSVGLLLTLTTLHRVEIHHLVESSSFWTHASSLVQHSSTLRELCILHSKLSSLQPLLAALRARKHPILSMLEFVSITLRGSAFTDLVTLVDAHVVRGMRLTNSIPEDAASIFVPAVTSLDTV
;
A
#
# COMPACT_ATOMS: atom_id res chain seq x y z
N MET A 1 -25.04 -16.52 -25.31
CA MET A 1 -23.59 -16.80 -25.21
C MET A 1 -23.11 -17.28 -26.57
N THR A 2 -22.11 -16.62 -27.17
CA THR A 2 -21.62 -16.94 -28.52
C THR A 2 -20.49 -17.98 -28.48
N LEU A 3 -20.17 -18.61 -29.61
CA LEU A 3 -19.02 -19.53 -29.69
C LEU A 3 -17.71 -18.84 -29.29
N LEU A 4 -17.51 -17.60 -29.75
CA LEU A 4 -16.35 -16.78 -29.36
C LEU A 4 -16.26 -16.57 -27.84
N GLU A 5 -17.40 -16.35 -27.19
CA GLU A 5 -17.45 -16.16 -25.74
C GLU A 5 -17.12 -17.46 -24.98
N LEU A 6 -17.65 -18.59 -25.45
CA LEU A 6 -17.32 -19.91 -24.93
C LEU A 6 -15.84 -20.24 -25.08
N THR A 7 -15.25 -19.95 -26.25
CA THR A 7 -13.83 -20.17 -26.49
C THR A 7 -12.98 -19.29 -25.59
N ALA A 8 -13.29 -17.99 -25.49
CA ALA A 8 -12.57 -17.08 -24.60
C ALA A 8 -12.65 -17.53 -23.14
N GLN A 9 -13.81 -18.01 -22.69
CA GLN A 9 -13.99 -18.56 -21.36
C GLN A 9 -13.11 -19.80 -21.12
N VAL A 10 -13.15 -20.78 -22.03
CA VAL A 10 -12.35 -22.00 -21.92
C VAL A 10 -10.86 -21.67 -21.89
N VAL A 11 -10.41 -20.79 -22.78
CA VAL A 11 -9.01 -20.34 -22.85
C VAL A 11 -8.61 -19.66 -21.54
N GLY A 12 -9.36 -18.65 -21.09
CA GLY A 12 -9.04 -17.90 -19.88
C GLY A 12 -9.07 -18.75 -18.60
N GLN A 13 -9.89 -19.80 -18.55
CA GLN A 13 -10.03 -20.63 -17.35
C GLN A 13 -9.09 -21.84 -17.31
N SER A 14 -8.72 -22.39 -18.46
CA SER A 14 -8.12 -23.74 -18.53
C SER A 14 -6.82 -23.85 -19.33
N CYS A 15 -6.58 -23.00 -20.33
CA CYS A 15 -5.37 -23.10 -21.17
C CYS A 15 -4.15 -22.51 -20.46
N ASP A 16 -2.99 -23.17 -20.47
CA ASP A 16 -1.78 -22.74 -19.76
C ASP A 16 -1.38 -21.30 -20.07
N ILE A 17 -0.86 -20.59 -19.05
CA ILE A 17 -0.60 -19.15 -19.15
C ILE A 17 0.50 -18.86 -20.19
N GLU A 18 1.49 -19.74 -20.29
CA GLU A 18 2.56 -19.65 -21.29
C GLU A 18 2.02 -19.83 -22.72
N ASP A 19 1.05 -20.73 -22.91
CA ASP A 19 0.38 -20.90 -24.21
C ASP A 19 -0.41 -19.65 -24.57
N ILE A 20 -1.15 -19.07 -23.62
CA ILE A 20 -1.88 -17.80 -23.82
C ILE A 20 -0.89 -16.70 -24.20
N LEU A 21 0.22 -16.55 -23.48
CA LEU A 21 1.27 -15.57 -23.73
C LEU A 21 1.81 -15.69 -25.16
N SER A 22 2.11 -16.91 -25.62
CA SER A 22 2.62 -17.17 -26.97
C SER A 22 1.64 -16.76 -28.08
N CYS A 23 0.34 -16.75 -27.77
CA CYS A 23 -0.71 -16.38 -28.71
C CYS A 23 -0.99 -14.88 -28.77
N ILE A 24 -0.63 -14.10 -27.73
CA ILE A 24 -0.93 -12.65 -27.65
C ILE A 24 -0.56 -11.88 -28.93
N PRO A 25 0.61 -12.09 -29.57
CA PRO A 25 0.97 -11.36 -30.79
C PRO A 25 0.05 -11.59 -31.99
N PHE A 26 -0.73 -12.68 -31.96
CA PHE A 26 -1.62 -13.09 -33.05
C PHE A 26 -3.09 -12.79 -32.75
N LEU A 27 -3.42 -12.41 -31.52
CA LEU A 27 -4.78 -12.11 -31.11
C LEU A 27 -5.12 -10.66 -31.40
N SER A 28 -6.37 -10.42 -31.81
CA SER A 28 -6.90 -9.06 -31.81
C SER A 28 -7.10 -8.57 -30.38
N LYS A 29 -7.04 -7.25 -30.16
CA LYS A 29 -7.39 -6.60 -28.90
C LYS A 29 -8.72 -7.09 -28.32
N GLU A 30 -9.74 -7.25 -29.17
CA GLU A 30 -11.05 -7.75 -28.74
C GLU A 30 -10.98 -9.19 -28.23
N ALA A 31 -10.23 -10.06 -28.88
CA ALA A 31 -10.06 -11.45 -28.46
C ALA A 31 -9.31 -11.54 -27.12
N SER A 32 -8.20 -10.81 -26.97
CA SER A 32 -7.44 -10.73 -25.71
C SER A 32 -8.32 -10.22 -24.56
N THR A 33 -9.06 -9.14 -24.79
CA THR A 33 -9.99 -8.57 -23.80
C THR A 33 -11.05 -9.57 -23.37
N ARG A 34 -11.64 -10.32 -24.30
CA ARG A 34 -12.62 -11.37 -23.97
C ARG A 34 -12.00 -12.47 -23.11
N ILE A 35 -10.78 -12.91 -23.42
CA ILE A 35 -10.08 -13.94 -22.64
C ILE A 35 -9.84 -13.45 -21.21
N TRP A 36 -9.29 -12.24 -21.04
CA TRP A 36 -8.96 -11.70 -19.71
C TRP A 36 -10.17 -11.52 -18.80
N ARG A 37 -11.35 -11.19 -19.35
CA ARG A 37 -12.61 -11.11 -18.59
C ARG A 37 -12.98 -12.41 -17.89
N HIS A 38 -12.57 -13.55 -18.44
CA HIS A 38 -12.86 -14.87 -17.88
C HIS A 38 -11.71 -15.43 -17.02
N MET A 39 -10.58 -14.73 -16.95
CA MET A 39 -9.46 -15.12 -16.09
C MET A 39 -9.72 -14.68 -14.65
N LYS A 40 -9.52 -15.60 -13.71
CA LYS A 40 -9.48 -15.24 -12.29
C LYS A 40 -8.32 -14.28 -12.00
N PRO A 41 -8.44 -13.38 -11.01
CA PRO A 41 -7.42 -12.37 -10.71
C PRO A 41 -5.98 -12.90 -10.60
N ALA A 42 -5.75 -13.97 -9.84
CA ALA A 42 -4.42 -14.57 -9.72
C ALA A 42 -3.82 -14.98 -11.08
N ARG A 43 -4.65 -15.61 -11.93
CA ARG A 43 -4.24 -16.05 -13.27
C ARG A 43 -3.98 -14.87 -14.21
N LEU A 44 -4.81 -13.83 -14.12
CA LEU A 44 -4.61 -12.59 -14.88
C LEU A 44 -3.30 -11.92 -14.50
N ARG A 45 -2.98 -11.90 -13.20
CA ARG A 45 -1.72 -11.35 -12.69
C ARG A 45 -0.50 -12.15 -13.09
N ASP A 46 -0.57 -13.48 -13.07
CA ASP A 46 0.50 -14.33 -13.58
C ASP A 46 0.81 -14.04 -15.05
N LEU A 47 -0.23 -13.91 -15.89
CA LEU A 47 -0.06 -13.53 -17.29
C LEU A 47 0.57 -12.14 -17.43
N GLU A 48 0.08 -11.15 -16.66
CA GLU A 48 0.61 -9.80 -16.66
C GLU A 48 2.10 -9.77 -16.27
N ILE A 49 2.51 -10.53 -15.26
CA ILE A 49 3.91 -10.65 -14.84
C ILE A 49 4.77 -11.20 -15.98
N LEU A 50 4.30 -12.24 -16.67
CA LEU A 50 5.03 -12.81 -17.81
C LEU A 50 5.13 -11.82 -18.97
N VAL A 51 4.05 -11.09 -19.29
CA VAL A 51 4.06 -10.03 -20.32
C VAL A 51 5.05 -8.92 -19.96
N MET A 52 5.09 -8.48 -18.70
CA MET A 52 6.05 -7.48 -18.24
C MET A 52 7.50 -7.95 -18.38
N ASN A 53 7.77 -9.25 -18.20
CA ASN A 53 9.11 -9.83 -18.32
C ASN A 53 9.54 -10.07 -19.78
N ALA A 54 8.59 -10.32 -20.70
CA ALA A 54 8.85 -10.71 -22.08
C ALA A 54 9.11 -9.54 -23.06
N ALA A 55 9.38 -8.34 -22.53
CA ALA A 55 9.36 -7.02 -23.19
C ALA A 55 7.95 -6.43 -23.32
N PRO A 56 7.60 -5.42 -22.51
CA PRO A 56 6.24 -4.91 -22.43
C PRO A 56 5.85 -4.13 -23.69
N ASP A 57 4.74 -4.52 -24.31
CA ASP A 57 3.98 -3.66 -25.22
C ASP A 57 3.04 -2.79 -24.37
N THR A 58 3.20 -1.47 -24.45
CA THR A 58 2.36 -0.51 -23.73
C THR A 58 0.88 -0.69 -24.02
N ALA A 59 0.51 -1.05 -25.26
CA ALA A 59 -0.88 -1.27 -25.62
C ALA A 59 -1.50 -2.46 -24.87
N VAL A 60 -0.72 -3.51 -24.64
CA VAL A 60 -1.17 -4.70 -23.88
C VAL A 60 -1.28 -4.37 -22.39
N LEU A 61 -0.36 -3.57 -21.85
CA LEU A 61 -0.43 -3.12 -20.45
C LEU A 61 -1.67 -2.25 -20.18
N ASP A 62 -2.03 -1.36 -21.12
CA ASP A 62 -3.25 -0.56 -21.01
C ASP A 62 -4.51 -1.43 -20.98
N GLU A 63 -4.50 -2.58 -21.66
CA GLU A 63 -5.64 -3.47 -21.65
C GLU A 63 -5.75 -4.31 -20.37
N PHE A 64 -4.62 -4.73 -19.78
CA PHE A 64 -4.61 -5.29 -18.42
C PHE A 64 -5.18 -4.29 -17.43
N GLU A 65 -4.78 -3.03 -17.51
CA GLU A 65 -5.25 -1.98 -16.63
C GLU A 65 -6.77 -1.78 -16.73
N GLN A 66 -7.34 -1.81 -17.95
CA GLN A 66 -8.79 -1.80 -18.15
C GLN A 66 -9.49 -3.02 -17.54
N GLN A 67 -8.88 -4.19 -17.62
CA GLN A 67 -9.45 -5.38 -16.99
C GLN A 67 -9.35 -5.33 -15.46
N TRP A 68 -8.26 -4.78 -14.92
CA TRP A 68 -8.12 -4.53 -13.49
C TRP A 68 -9.13 -3.51 -12.98
N GLU A 69 -9.43 -2.48 -13.76
CA GLU A 69 -10.54 -1.58 -13.46
C GLU A 69 -11.85 -2.36 -13.32
N ALA A 70 -12.19 -3.20 -14.30
CA ALA A 70 -13.41 -4.00 -14.25
C ALA A 70 -13.46 -4.91 -13.01
N TRP A 71 -12.34 -5.55 -12.64
CA TRP A 71 -12.24 -6.37 -11.43
C TRP A 71 -12.38 -5.54 -10.15
N THR A 72 -11.74 -4.37 -10.09
CA THR A 72 -11.81 -3.45 -8.95
C THR A 72 -13.23 -2.95 -8.74
N VAL A 73 -13.95 -2.62 -9.82
CA VAL A 73 -15.35 -2.16 -9.76
C VAL A 73 -16.32 -3.29 -9.41
N ALA A 74 -16.10 -4.49 -9.94
CA ALA A 74 -16.98 -5.64 -9.69
C ALA A 74 -16.83 -6.21 -8.27
N ASP A 75 -15.61 -6.14 -7.72
CA ASP A 75 -15.35 -6.58 -6.36
C ASP A 75 -15.80 -5.51 -5.35
N ALA A 76 -17.05 -5.61 -4.90
CA ALA A 76 -17.64 -4.70 -3.91
C ALA A 76 -16.86 -4.65 -2.58
N SER A 77 -15.95 -5.59 -2.33
CA SER A 77 -15.07 -5.53 -1.17
C SER A 77 -13.92 -4.55 -1.36
N VAL A 78 -13.60 -4.14 -2.59
CA VAL A 78 -12.57 -3.16 -2.93
C VAL A 78 -13.18 -1.77 -2.87
N VAL A 79 -12.89 -1.06 -1.77
CA VAL A 79 -13.25 0.34 -1.59
C VAL A 79 -11.97 1.16 -1.71
N PHE A 80 -11.86 1.95 -2.77
CA PHE A 80 -10.83 2.97 -2.95
C PHE A 80 -11.53 4.33 -2.90
N ASP A 81 -10.80 5.36 -2.45
CA ASP A 81 -11.34 6.71 -2.57
C ASP A 81 -11.43 7.02 -4.07
N GLY A 82 -12.56 7.56 -4.53
CA GLY A 82 -12.73 7.95 -5.93
C GLY A 82 -11.54 8.78 -6.41
N HIS A 83 -10.93 9.59 -5.54
CA HIS A 83 -9.79 10.44 -5.88
C HIS A 83 -8.44 9.71 -6.02
N GLU A 84 -8.33 8.43 -5.68
CA GLU A 84 -7.07 7.66 -5.78
C GLU A 84 -6.81 7.12 -7.20
N SER A 85 -7.86 6.92 -8.01
CA SER A 85 -7.78 6.21 -9.30
C SER A 85 -7.68 7.14 -10.53
N SER A 86 -7.00 6.65 -11.59
CA SER A 86 -6.78 7.31 -12.90
C SER A 86 -8.02 7.77 -13.62
N ARG A 87 -9.15 7.12 -13.39
CA ARG A 87 -10.40 7.49 -14.03
C ARG A 87 -11.07 8.73 -13.42
N TYR A 88 -10.86 8.97 -12.15
CA TYR A 88 -11.58 9.98 -11.36
C TYR A 88 -10.69 11.17 -10.96
N PHE A 89 -9.38 11.06 -11.23
CA PHE A 89 -8.43 12.15 -11.11
C PHE A 89 -8.72 13.19 -12.21
N GLY A 90 -9.52 14.20 -11.86
CA GLY A 90 -10.05 15.20 -12.79
C GLY A 90 -11.26 15.99 -12.29
N ASN A 91 -11.91 15.55 -11.20
CA ASN A 91 -12.92 16.36 -10.53
C ASN A 91 -12.25 17.41 -9.60
N GLU A 92 -12.61 18.68 -9.80
CA GLU A 92 -12.03 19.91 -9.22
C GLU A 92 -12.07 20.00 -7.69
N GLY A 93 -11.31 19.16 -6.99
CA GLY A 93 -11.00 19.29 -5.58
C GLY A 93 -9.53 19.67 -5.38
N VAL A 94 -9.26 20.74 -4.62
CA VAL A 94 -7.90 21.01 -4.09
C VAL A 94 -7.63 19.97 -3.01
N PHE A 95 -7.21 18.78 -3.41
CA PHE A 95 -6.76 17.76 -2.47
C PHE A 95 -5.30 18.04 -2.13
N ILE A 96 -5.05 18.38 -0.88
CA ILE A 96 -3.69 18.39 -0.34
C ILE A 96 -3.30 16.92 -0.14
N GLY A 97 -2.60 16.36 -1.14
CA GLY A 97 -2.08 15.00 -1.10
C GLY A 97 -1.31 14.72 0.19
N SER A 98 -1.83 13.81 1.03
CA SER A 98 -1.16 13.34 2.25
C SER A 98 -0.10 12.26 1.98
N SER A 99 0.07 11.88 0.71
CA SER A 99 0.88 10.74 0.27
C SER A 99 1.82 11.16 -0.85
N SER A 100 3.07 10.70 -0.79
CA SER A 100 4.05 10.80 -1.89
C SER A 100 3.77 9.81 -3.02
N LEU A 101 2.77 8.93 -2.86
CA LEU A 101 2.30 8.11 -3.96
C LEU A 101 1.65 9.02 -4.99
N VAL A 102 2.27 9.10 -6.16
CA VAL A 102 1.81 9.94 -7.27
C VAL A 102 0.46 9.42 -7.75
N PRO A 103 -0.61 10.23 -7.64
CA PRO A 103 -1.84 9.92 -8.32
C PRO A 103 -1.71 10.31 -9.82
N PRO A 104 -2.45 9.64 -10.70
CA PRO A 104 -3.37 8.58 -10.35
C PRO A 104 -2.71 7.23 -10.08
N ARG A 105 -3.31 6.47 -9.17
CA ARG A 105 -2.90 5.10 -8.86
C ARG A 105 -3.49 4.13 -9.90
N PRO A 106 -2.72 3.15 -10.37
CA PRO A 106 -3.26 2.16 -11.29
C PRO A 106 -4.22 1.22 -10.56
N PHE A 107 -5.33 0.84 -11.20
CA PHE A 107 -6.34 -0.07 -10.70
C PHE A 107 -5.75 -1.41 -10.27
N ARG A 108 -4.73 -1.92 -10.98
CA ARG A 108 -4.03 -3.13 -10.53
C ARG A 108 -3.45 -2.99 -9.14
N ALA A 109 -2.89 -1.83 -8.79
CA ALA A 109 -2.32 -1.59 -7.47
C ALA A 109 -3.43 -1.56 -6.44
N LEU A 110 -4.49 -0.79 -6.68
CA LEU A 110 -5.64 -0.70 -5.78
C LEU A 110 -6.26 -2.08 -5.49
N TYR A 111 -6.44 -2.90 -6.53
CA TYR A 111 -6.96 -4.26 -6.41
C TYR A 111 -6.04 -5.13 -5.54
N TRP A 112 -4.76 -5.22 -5.89
CA TRP A 112 -3.81 -6.11 -5.21
C TRP A 112 -3.46 -5.65 -3.80
N GLU A 113 -3.47 -4.35 -3.52
CA GLU A 113 -3.33 -3.80 -2.16
C GLU A 113 -4.49 -4.24 -1.27
N ARG A 114 -5.71 -4.24 -1.80
CA ARG A 114 -6.88 -4.76 -1.09
C ARG A 114 -6.79 -6.26 -0.86
N VAL A 115 -6.45 -7.05 -1.88
CA VAL A 115 -6.30 -8.51 -1.74
C VAL A 115 -5.22 -8.84 -0.72
N PHE A 116 -4.07 -8.14 -0.79
CA PHE A 116 -2.99 -8.29 0.18
C PHE A 116 -3.45 -7.96 1.60
N ARG A 117 -4.22 -6.88 1.74
CA ARG A 117 -4.82 -6.49 3.01
C ARG A 117 -5.74 -7.56 3.58
N VAL A 118 -6.65 -8.10 2.78
CA VAL A 118 -7.55 -9.18 3.21
C VAL A 118 -6.75 -10.42 3.60
N MET A 119 -5.71 -10.76 2.83
CA MET A 119 -4.80 -11.85 3.18
C MET A 119 -4.14 -11.59 4.54
N LEU A 120 -3.59 -10.40 4.80
CA LEU A 120 -2.99 -10.06 6.09
C LEU A 120 -3.98 -10.20 7.25
N ALA A 121 -5.22 -9.75 7.07
CA ALA A 121 -6.25 -9.80 8.12
C ALA A 121 -6.77 -11.22 8.40
N THR A 122 -6.66 -12.13 7.42
CA THR A 122 -7.16 -13.52 7.53
C THR A 122 -6.07 -14.54 7.80
N THR A 123 -4.79 -14.16 7.68
CA THR A 123 -3.67 -15.07 7.94
C THR A 123 -3.56 -15.35 9.44
N THR A 124 -4.01 -16.53 9.85
CA THR A 124 -3.66 -17.12 11.16
C THR A 124 -2.45 -18.03 10.98
N THR A 125 -1.29 -17.49 11.37
CA THR A 125 -0.02 -18.15 11.72
C THR A 125 0.66 -19.17 10.78
N THR A 126 0.06 -19.71 9.72
CA THR A 126 0.78 -20.73 8.89
C THR A 126 0.39 -20.92 7.41
N THR A 127 -0.67 -20.32 6.89
CA THR A 127 -1.05 -20.52 5.48
C THR A 127 -1.42 -19.23 4.77
N THR A 128 -0.52 -18.71 3.95
CA THR A 128 -0.86 -17.72 2.91
C THR A 128 -1.69 -18.41 1.83
N THR A 129 -2.95 -18.04 1.72
CA THR A 129 -3.88 -18.58 0.70
C THR A 129 -3.52 -18.11 -0.71
N THR A 130 -2.79 -17.00 -0.81
CA THR A 130 -2.39 -16.36 -2.07
C THR A 130 -0.87 -16.34 -2.18
N PRO A 131 -0.28 -16.81 -3.30
CA PRO A 131 1.16 -16.77 -3.52
C PRO A 131 1.75 -15.36 -3.46
N MET A 132 2.89 -15.21 -2.77
CA MET A 132 3.50 -13.90 -2.52
C MET A 132 4.02 -13.18 -3.78
N HIS A 133 4.36 -13.93 -4.84
CA HIS A 133 4.87 -13.33 -6.07
C HIS A 133 3.84 -12.45 -6.78
N LEU A 134 2.54 -12.70 -6.56
CA LEU A 134 1.45 -11.92 -7.15
C LEU A 134 1.42 -10.48 -6.65
N PHE A 135 1.89 -10.23 -5.42
CA PHE A 135 1.92 -8.92 -4.77
C PHE A 135 3.17 -8.10 -5.09
N GLN A 136 4.16 -8.71 -5.75
CA GLN A 136 5.41 -8.04 -6.08
C GLN A 136 5.18 -6.95 -7.12
N ASN A 137 5.86 -5.81 -6.95
CA ASN A 137 5.81 -4.65 -7.84
C ASN A 137 4.42 -3.99 -8.03
N VAL A 138 3.44 -4.33 -7.19
CA VAL A 138 2.05 -3.85 -7.33
C VAL A 138 1.44 -3.35 -6.01
N VAL A 139 1.97 -3.79 -4.86
CA VAL A 139 1.58 -3.28 -3.54
C VAL A 139 2.54 -2.16 -3.13
N TYR A 140 2.03 -0.94 -3.03
CA TYR A 140 2.75 0.26 -2.61
C TYR A 140 2.28 0.78 -1.26
N GLU A 141 1.02 0.57 -0.94
CA GLU A 141 0.38 0.99 0.30
C GLU A 141 -0.28 -0.19 1.00
N VAL A 142 -0.09 -0.26 2.32
CA VAL A 142 -0.82 -1.21 3.16
C VAL A 142 -1.38 -0.52 4.38
N LYS A 143 -2.71 -0.60 4.53
CA LYS A 143 -3.45 -0.11 5.69
C LYS A 143 -3.66 -1.27 6.66
N VAL A 144 -3.18 -1.19 7.90
CA VAL A 144 -3.37 -2.23 8.93
C VAL A 144 -3.98 -1.66 10.19
N ARG A 145 -4.64 -2.50 10.98
CA ARG A 145 -4.97 -2.17 12.38
C ARG A 145 -3.79 -2.50 13.26
N GLY A 146 -3.64 -1.79 14.37
CA GLY A 146 -2.50 -2.01 15.28
C GLY A 146 -2.38 -3.44 15.80
N ASN A 147 -3.49 -4.13 16.03
CA ASN A 147 -3.50 -5.52 16.48
C ASN A 147 -3.17 -6.55 15.40
N GLU A 148 -3.14 -6.16 14.13
CA GLU A 148 -2.76 -7.02 13.00
C GLU A 148 -1.27 -6.89 12.66
N LEU A 149 -0.55 -5.96 13.30
CA LEU A 149 0.89 -5.86 13.19
C LEU A 149 1.54 -6.92 14.10
N THR A 150 1.82 -8.08 13.50
CA THR A 150 2.38 -9.27 14.14
C THR A 150 3.74 -9.59 13.53
N THR A 151 4.47 -10.55 14.11
CA THR A 151 5.73 -11.03 13.51
C THR A 151 5.50 -11.54 12.07
N ASP A 152 4.42 -12.29 11.85
CA ASP A 152 4.12 -12.86 10.53
C ASP A 152 3.74 -11.79 9.51
N SER A 153 2.86 -10.84 9.88
CA SER A 153 2.46 -9.78 8.94
C SER A 153 3.60 -8.83 8.63
N VAL A 154 4.47 -8.53 9.60
CA VAL A 154 5.73 -7.79 9.35
C VAL A 154 6.64 -8.59 8.43
N GLY A 155 6.78 -9.89 8.63
CA GLY A 155 7.54 -10.77 7.74
C GLY A 155 7.07 -10.64 6.28
N LEU A 156 5.76 -10.71 6.05
CA LEU A 156 5.16 -10.54 4.73
C LEU A 156 5.38 -9.14 4.16
N LEU A 157 5.17 -8.08 4.95
CA LEU A 157 5.40 -6.69 4.54
C LEU A 157 6.86 -6.45 4.10
N LEU A 158 7.82 -7.05 4.80
CA LEU A 158 9.25 -6.93 4.49
C LEU A 158 9.64 -7.63 3.19
N THR A 159 8.83 -8.56 2.67
CA THR A 159 9.06 -9.19 1.36
C THR A 159 8.62 -8.34 0.17
N LEU A 160 7.87 -7.25 0.39
CA LEU A 160 7.37 -6.40 -0.68
C LEU A 160 8.46 -5.44 -1.17
N THR A 161 8.75 -5.48 -2.48
CA THR A 161 9.78 -4.64 -3.12
C THR A 161 9.32 -3.21 -3.45
N THR A 162 8.02 -2.93 -3.35
CA THR A 162 7.44 -1.62 -3.71
C THR A 162 6.67 -0.97 -2.58
N LEU A 163 6.70 -1.53 -1.36
CA LEU A 163 5.98 -0.98 -0.21
C LEU A 163 6.57 0.39 0.16
N HIS A 164 5.84 1.46 -0.13
CA HIS A 164 6.25 2.83 0.13
C HIS A 164 5.52 3.44 1.32
N ARG A 165 4.26 3.04 1.58
CA ARG A 165 3.43 3.63 2.64
C ARG A 165 2.80 2.54 3.49
N VAL A 166 2.86 2.72 4.81
CA VAL A 166 2.11 1.88 5.76
C VAL A 166 1.27 2.78 6.65
N GLU A 167 -0.03 2.50 6.69
CA GLU A 167 -0.96 3.16 7.59
C GLU A 167 -1.35 2.23 8.73
N ILE A 168 -1.22 2.67 9.96
CA ILE A 168 -1.55 1.92 11.17
C ILE A 168 -2.72 2.60 11.87
N HIS A 169 -3.87 1.93 11.83
CA HIS A 169 -5.14 2.40 12.37
C HIS A 169 -5.39 1.78 13.75
N HIS A 170 -5.99 2.55 14.67
CA HIS A 170 -6.44 2.05 15.97
C HIS A 170 -5.37 1.24 16.74
N LEU A 171 -4.18 1.83 16.85
CA LEU A 171 -3.06 1.27 17.59
C LEU A 171 -3.41 1.09 19.07
N VAL A 172 -3.10 -0.10 19.58
CA VAL A 172 -3.16 -0.43 21.00
C VAL A 172 -1.72 -0.58 21.50
N GLU A 173 -1.26 0.37 22.31
CA GLU A 173 0.12 0.38 22.78
C GLU A 173 0.44 -0.88 23.58
N SER A 174 1.45 -1.60 23.11
CA SER A 174 1.99 -2.80 23.75
C SER A 174 3.46 -2.94 23.38
N SER A 175 4.22 -3.67 24.20
CA SER A 175 5.63 -3.96 23.90
C SER A 175 5.78 -4.76 22.59
N SER A 176 4.85 -5.69 22.33
CA SER A 176 4.81 -6.48 21.09
C SER A 176 4.56 -5.58 19.88
N PHE A 177 3.55 -4.70 19.93
CA PHE A 177 3.28 -3.74 18.86
C PHE A 177 4.54 -2.93 18.52
N TRP A 178 5.17 -2.31 19.52
CA TRP A 178 6.36 -1.49 19.29
C TRP A 178 7.54 -2.30 18.76
N THR A 179 7.68 -3.56 19.18
CA THR A 179 8.69 -4.48 18.63
C THR A 179 8.46 -4.71 17.14
N HIS A 180 7.23 -5.01 16.74
CA HIS A 180 6.88 -5.25 15.33
C HIS A 180 7.00 -3.98 14.48
N ALA A 181 6.47 -2.85 14.95
CA ALA A 181 6.56 -1.56 14.27
C ALA A 181 8.02 -1.12 14.10
N SER A 182 8.84 -1.27 15.14
CA SER A 182 10.28 -0.96 15.07
C SER A 182 10.99 -1.84 14.07
N SER A 183 10.67 -3.15 14.04
CA SER A 183 11.23 -4.07 13.05
C SER A 183 10.89 -3.66 11.62
N LEU A 184 9.62 -3.36 11.35
CA LEU A 184 9.16 -2.88 10.04
C LEU A 184 9.92 -1.60 9.61
N VAL A 185 9.99 -0.61 10.51
CA VAL A 185 10.68 0.66 10.26
C VAL A 185 12.19 0.51 10.14
N GLN A 186 12.81 -0.44 10.81
CA GLN A 186 14.26 -0.65 10.71
C GLN A 186 14.66 -1.38 9.42
N HIS A 187 13.85 -2.36 8.99
CA HIS A 187 14.25 -3.34 7.97
C HIS A 187 13.55 -3.18 6.62
N SER A 188 12.48 -2.39 6.51
CA SER A 188 11.85 -2.16 5.20
C SER A 188 12.69 -1.20 4.37
N SER A 189 13.33 -1.69 3.31
CA SER A 189 14.21 -0.88 2.46
C SER A 189 13.48 0.15 1.60
N THR A 190 12.19 -0.08 1.33
CA THR A 190 11.38 0.70 0.39
C THR A 190 10.41 1.66 1.09
N LEU A 191 10.17 1.47 2.39
CA LEU A 191 9.25 2.30 3.17
C LEU A 191 9.71 3.76 3.16
N ARG A 192 8.80 4.63 2.72
CA ARG A 192 8.97 6.08 2.65
C ARG A 192 8.07 6.80 3.64
N GLU A 193 6.90 6.25 3.91
CA GLU A 193 5.87 6.90 4.72
C GLU A 193 5.31 5.95 5.77
N LEU A 194 5.21 6.46 6.99
CA LEU A 194 4.52 5.79 8.09
C LEU A 194 3.43 6.71 8.59
N CYS A 195 2.21 6.18 8.67
CA CYS A 195 1.06 6.91 9.16
C CYS A 195 0.48 6.20 10.36
N ILE A 196 0.22 6.91 11.44
CA ILE A 196 -0.52 6.40 12.60
C ILE A 196 -1.83 7.18 12.66
N LEU A 197 -2.95 6.46 12.78
CA LEU A 197 -4.28 7.04 12.71
C LEU A 197 -5.16 6.56 13.86
N HIS A 198 -6.05 7.42 14.34
CA HIS A 198 -7.16 7.07 15.26
C HIS A 198 -6.69 6.32 16.52
N SER A 199 -5.60 6.80 17.11
CA SER A 199 -4.85 6.08 18.15
C SER A 199 -4.59 6.95 19.39
N LYS A 200 -4.15 6.33 20.48
CA LYS A 200 -3.69 7.03 21.68
C LYS A 200 -2.23 6.65 21.93
N LEU A 201 -1.34 7.63 21.96
CA LEU A 201 0.09 7.41 22.11
C LEU A 201 0.61 8.06 23.40
N SER A 202 1.23 7.23 24.24
CA SER A 202 1.90 7.63 25.46
C SER A 202 3.35 8.00 25.21
N SER A 203 4.01 7.35 24.25
CA SER A 203 5.41 7.63 23.90
C SER A 203 5.70 7.22 22.46
N LEU A 204 6.70 7.87 21.86
CA LEU A 204 7.27 7.54 20.56
C LEU A 204 8.74 7.12 20.66
N GLN A 205 9.30 6.98 21.86
CA GLN A 205 10.69 6.55 22.05
C GLN A 205 11.06 5.26 21.28
N PRO A 206 10.22 4.21 21.25
CA PRO A 206 10.54 3.01 20.46
C PRO A 206 10.68 3.32 18.96
N LEU A 207 9.78 4.13 18.41
CA LEU A 207 9.83 4.55 17.02
C LEU A 207 11.07 5.43 16.74
N LEU A 208 11.38 6.37 17.64
CA LEU A 208 12.57 7.19 17.54
C LEU A 208 13.85 6.36 17.52
N ALA A 209 13.97 5.37 18.42
CA ALA A 209 15.08 4.44 18.45
C ALA A 209 15.16 3.61 17.15
N ALA A 210 14.01 3.17 16.64
CA ALA A 210 13.92 2.44 15.37
C ALA A 210 14.41 3.28 14.18
N LEU A 211 13.97 4.53 14.09
CA LEU A 211 14.35 5.47 13.04
C LEU A 211 15.84 5.82 13.10
N ARG A 212 16.40 6.02 14.31
CA ARG A 212 17.85 6.25 14.48
C ARG A 212 18.70 5.05 14.06
N ALA A 213 18.19 3.83 14.27
CA ALA A 213 18.88 2.60 13.92
C ALA A 213 18.67 2.18 12.45
N ARG A 214 17.76 2.84 11.72
CA ARG A 214 17.43 2.52 10.33
C ARG A 214 18.65 2.75 9.44
N LYS A 215 19.05 1.71 8.69
CA LYS A 215 20.15 1.75 7.71
C LYS A 215 19.69 2.08 6.29
N HIS A 216 18.38 2.14 6.08
CA HIS A 216 17.73 2.46 4.82
C HIS A 216 17.47 3.97 4.71
N PRO A 217 17.04 4.47 3.54
CA PRO A 217 16.68 5.88 3.41
C PRO A 217 15.71 6.33 4.50
N ILE A 218 15.95 7.51 5.06
CA ILE A 218 15.06 8.14 6.04
C ILE A 218 13.64 8.26 5.48
N LEU A 219 12.64 8.19 6.35
CA LEU A 219 11.26 8.35 5.92
C LEU A 219 11.06 9.76 5.34
N SER A 220 10.36 9.85 4.22
CA SER A 220 9.97 11.13 3.64
C SER A 220 8.87 11.79 4.46
N MET A 221 7.95 11.00 5.02
CA MET A 221 6.81 11.52 5.79
C MET A 221 6.49 10.63 6.99
N LEU A 222 6.29 11.26 8.13
CA LEU A 222 5.67 10.65 9.30
C LEU A 222 4.36 11.38 9.60
N GLU A 223 3.24 10.67 9.53
CA GLU A 223 1.91 11.26 9.64
C GLU A 223 1.16 10.75 10.87
N PHE A 224 0.51 11.68 11.57
CA PHE A 224 -0.31 11.42 12.74
C PHE A 224 -1.69 12.08 12.54
N VAL A 225 -2.74 11.28 12.39
CA VAL A 225 -4.11 11.77 12.10
C VAL A 225 -5.09 11.30 13.16
N SER A 226 -5.83 12.23 13.77
CA SER A 226 -6.84 11.93 14.79
C SER A 226 -6.28 11.09 15.95
N ILE A 227 -5.11 11.48 16.47
CA ILE A 227 -4.40 10.84 17.58
C ILE A 227 -4.50 11.69 18.85
N THR A 228 -4.67 11.01 19.98
CA THR A 228 -4.43 11.60 21.30
C THR A 228 -2.99 11.37 21.72
N LEU A 229 -2.18 12.42 21.72
CA LEU A 229 -0.80 12.40 22.22
C LEU A 229 -0.77 12.79 23.71
N ARG A 230 -0.08 12.02 24.54
CA ARG A 230 0.23 12.43 25.92
C ARG A 230 1.48 13.33 25.94
N GLY A 231 1.70 14.05 27.05
CA GLY A 231 2.81 15.01 27.18
C GLY A 231 4.20 14.45 26.83
N SER A 232 4.51 13.22 27.24
CA SER A 232 5.75 12.54 26.87
C SER A 232 5.88 12.31 25.35
N ALA A 233 4.78 11.95 24.67
CA ALA A 233 4.80 11.76 23.22
C ALA A 233 5.10 13.07 22.47
N PHE A 234 4.64 14.23 22.97
CA PHE A 234 5.03 15.53 22.39
C PHE A 234 6.52 15.81 22.52
N THR A 235 7.10 15.49 23.68
CA THR A 235 8.55 15.63 23.90
C THR A 235 9.35 14.71 22.97
N ASP A 236 8.85 13.49 22.77
CA ASP A 236 9.46 12.52 21.85
C ASP A 236 9.38 13.01 20.39
N LEU A 237 8.27 13.66 20.00
CA LEU A 237 8.14 14.25 18.66
C LEU A 237 9.16 15.36 18.42
N VAL A 238 9.32 16.29 19.37
CA VAL A 238 10.34 17.35 19.28
C VAL A 238 11.73 16.72 19.07
N THR A 239 12.05 15.70 19.88
CA THR A 239 13.31 14.96 19.77
C THR A 239 13.48 14.27 18.41
N LEU A 240 12.39 13.80 17.80
CA LEU A 240 12.39 13.18 16.48
C LEU A 240 12.70 14.21 15.40
N VAL A 241 12.11 15.40 15.47
CA VAL A 241 12.39 16.51 14.55
C VAL A 241 13.84 16.95 14.66
N ASP A 242 14.32 17.22 15.87
CA ASP A 242 15.70 17.66 16.12
C ASP A 242 16.74 16.63 15.66
N ALA A 243 16.40 15.34 15.71
CA ALA A 243 17.28 14.26 15.26
C ALA A 243 17.34 14.10 13.72
N HIS A 244 16.53 14.83 12.96
CA HIS A 244 16.48 14.77 11.49
C HIS A 244 16.31 13.34 10.93
N VAL A 245 15.58 12.49 11.64
CA VAL A 245 15.37 11.08 11.27
C VAL A 245 14.20 10.87 10.29
N VAL A 246 13.47 11.93 9.98
CA VAL A 246 12.42 12.01 8.96
C VAL A 246 12.57 13.33 8.19
N ARG A 247 12.11 13.40 6.95
CA ARG A 247 12.14 14.65 6.15
C ARG A 247 10.96 15.57 6.42
N GLY A 248 9.77 14.99 6.58
CA GLY A 248 8.53 15.71 6.79
C GLY A 248 7.71 15.06 7.90
N MET A 249 6.86 15.87 8.52
CA MET A 249 5.90 15.40 9.51
C MET A 249 4.57 16.11 9.32
N ARG A 250 3.49 15.33 9.35
CA ARG A 250 2.12 15.85 9.32
C ARG A 250 1.40 15.49 10.61
N LEU A 251 0.85 16.50 11.28
CA LEU A 251 0.09 16.34 12.51
C LEU A 251 -1.30 16.95 12.34
N THR A 252 -2.31 16.12 12.09
CA THR A 252 -3.71 16.56 11.95
C THR A 252 -4.45 16.34 13.28
N ASN A 253 -3.97 16.98 14.35
CA ASN A 253 -4.46 16.82 15.72
C ASN A 253 -4.55 18.15 16.45
N SER A 254 -5.45 18.23 17.43
CA SER A 254 -5.44 19.32 18.41
C SER A 254 -4.21 19.21 19.30
N ILE A 255 -3.42 20.28 19.35
CA ILE A 255 -2.24 20.40 20.23
C ILE A 255 -2.70 21.13 21.50
N PRO A 256 -2.59 20.50 22.70
CA PRO A 256 -2.84 21.18 23.96
C PRO A 256 -1.94 22.42 24.15
N GLU A 257 -2.44 23.48 24.79
CA GLU A 257 -1.71 24.75 24.97
C GLU A 257 -0.36 24.58 25.68
N ASP A 258 -0.28 23.67 26.67
CA ASP A 258 0.94 23.35 27.41
C ASP A 258 2.00 22.70 26.51
N ALA A 259 1.59 21.86 25.56
CA ALA A 259 2.48 21.23 24.58
C ALA A 259 2.82 22.15 23.39
N ALA A 260 1.99 23.14 23.08
CA ALA A 260 2.20 24.05 21.95
C ALA A 260 3.50 24.85 22.08
N SER A 261 3.86 25.23 23.31
CA SER A 261 5.06 26.00 23.63
C SER A 261 6.37 25.32 23.22
N ILE A 262 6.43 23.99 23.27
CA ILE A 262 7.61 23.19 22.91
C ILE A 262 7.54 22.65 21.48
N PHE A 263 6.34 22.33 21.00
CA PHE A 263 6.17 21.60 19.74
C PHE A 263 6.14 22.51 18.52
N VAL A 264 5.40 23.64 18.59
CA VAL A 264 5.25 24.55 17.44
C VAL A 264 6.59 25.10 16.95
N PRO A 265 7.52 25.55 17.82
CA PRO A 265 8.83 26.01 17.37
C PRO A 265 9.63 24.92 16.64
N ALA A 266 9.60 23.69 17.15
CA ALA A 266 10.38 22.59 16.59
C ALA A 266 9.96 22.22 15.16
N VAL A 267 8.65 22.21 14.88
CA VAL A 267 8.11 21.77 13.58
C VAL A 267 8.20 22.80 12.47
N THR A 268 8.55 24.05 12.76
CA THR A 268 8.76 25.09 11.73
C THR A 268 9.88 24.76 10.73
N SER A 269 10.76 23.83 11.10
CA SER A 269 11.90 23.37 10.29
C SER A 269 11.56 22.25 9.29
N LEU A 270 10.35 21.69 9.35
CA LEU A 270 9.91 20.59 8.50
C LEU A 270 9.04 21.09 7.35
N ASP A 271 9.02 20.32 6.26
CA ASP A 271 7.94 20.41 5.27
C ASP A 271 6.63 19.99 5.96
N THR A 272 5.96 20.97 6.58
CA THR A 272 4.63 20.78 7.19
C THR A 272 3.58 21.01 6.11
N VAL A 273 2.74 20.00 5.89
CA VAL A 273 1.55 20.06 5.04
C VAL A 273 0.31 19.76 5.87
#